data_AF-A0A0P7DUZ5-F1
#
_entry.id   AF-A0A0P7DUZ5-F1
#
_cell.length_a   1.000
_cell.length_b   1.000
_cell.length_c   1.000
_cell.angle_alpha   90.00
_cell.angle_beta   90.00
_cell.angle_gamma   90.00
#
_symmetry.space_group_name_H-M   'P 1'
#
loop_
_entity.id
_entity.type
_entity.pdbx_description
1 polymer ?
#
loop_
_entity_poly.entity_id
_entity_poly.type
_entity_poly.pdbx_seq_one_letter_code
_entity_poly.pdbx_strand_id
1 'polypeptide(L)'
;MLALLAAPVQADERPQIRVMAAASLHDALDAIEARYERLADVDIMPVYASSSTLARQLANGAPAQLYLSANERWMDWLEQQAGIVVTGRHDLLGNRLALVAPGPSQLDASVSNAEDVTDVAERLAATGSNTRLAVGDPDHVPAGIYARQSLEALGQWQTLRSRLASAEDVRAALALVEHGEAPLGIVYATDAAISHRVHQIGLLPDSSHDPIHYPAALISRGGDAPSTQAEAFAAWLSSNEAGAIFHRFGFSTLAHQASAAQPDAD
;
A
#
# COMPACT_ATOMS: atom_id res chain seq x y z
N MET A 1 -29.78 56.19 -7.10
CA MET A 1 -28.98 55.10 -7.70
C MET A 1 -28.50 54.23 -6.55
N LEU A 2 -29.25 53.17 -6.20
CA LEU A 2 -28.88 52.24 -5.12
C LEU A 2 -27.81 51.30 -5.68
N ALA A 3 -26.59 51.36 -5.14
CA ALA A 3 -25.55 50.39 -5.42
C ALA A 3 -25.71 49.20 -4.45
N LEU A 4 -26.17 48.06 -4.97
CA LEU A 4 -26.14 46.79 -4.25
C LEU A 4 -24.68 46.31 -4.20
N LEU A 5 -24.08 46.33 -3.01
CA LEU A 5 -22.81 45.64 -2.75
C LEU A 5 -23.11 44.14 -2.63
N ALA A 6 -22.79 43.38 -3.67
CA ALA A 6 -22.75 41.93 -3.58
C ALA A 6 -21.50 41.54 -2.78
N ALA A 7 -21.70 40.99 -1.59
CA ALA A 7 -20.61 40.35 -0.85
C ALA A 7 -20.13 39.10 -1.63
N PRO A 8 -18.82 38.82 -1.70
CA PRO A 8 -18.35 37.59 -2.29
C PRO A 8 -18.87 36.42 -1.44
N VAL A 9 -19.58 35.49 -2.08
CA VAL A 9 -19.82 34.16 -1.50
C VAL A 9 -18.46 33.49 -1.44
N GLN A 10 -17.84 33.44 -0.26
CA GLN A 10 -16.79 32.45 0.00
C GLN A 10 -17.49 31.10 -0.11
N ALA A 11 -17.20 30.36 -1.18
CA ALA A 11 -17.51 28.94 -1.19
C ALA A 11 -16.78 28.34 0.02
N ASP A 12 -17.51 27.67 0.91
CA ASP A 12 -16.90 26.87 1.97
C ASP A 12 -16.07 25.79 1.26
N GLU A 13 -14.75 25.95 1.24
CA GLU A 13 -13.86 24.92 0.75
C GLU A 13 -13.85 23.79 1.78
N ARG A 14 -14.22 22.58 1.35
CA ARG A 14 -14.21 21.40 2.22
C ARG A 14 -12.81 21.21 2.81
N PRO A 15 -12.66 20.92 4.12
CA PRO A 15 -11.36 20.66 4.72
C PRO A 15 -10.63 19.51 4.00
N GLN A 16 -9.37 19.73 3.62
CA GLN A 16 -8.58 18.76 2.88
C GLN A 16 -7.71 17.89 3.80
N ILE A 17 -7.79 16.57 3.64
CA ILE A 17 -6.94 15.57 4.30
C ILE A 17 -5.95 15.03 3.27
N ARG A 18 -4.69 15.45 3.35
CA ARG A 18 -3.62 14.97 2.46
C ARG A 18 -3.07 13.64 2.95
N VAL A 19 -3.15 12.63 2.10
CA VAL A 19 -2.75 11.25 2.44
C VAL A 19 -1.64 10.82 1.48
N MET A 20 -0.54 10.31 2.01
CA MET A 20 0.46 9.62 1.20
C MET A 20 0.34 8.12 1.44
N ALA A 21 0.05 7.35 0.40
CA ALA A 21 -0.24 5.93 0.54
C ALA A 21 0.53 5.08 -0.46
N ALA A 22 1.00 3.92 -0.01
CA ALA A 22 1.65 2.94 -0.88
C ALA A 22 0.79 2.62 -2.12
N ALA A 23 1.41 2.51 -3.29
CA ALA A 23 0.72 2.30 -4.57
C ALA A 23 -0.20 1.05 -4.60
N SER A 24 0.07 0.02 -3.80
CA SER A 24 -0.80 -1.15 -3.68
C SER A 24 -2.16 -0.84 -3.02
N LEU A 25 -2.28 0.25 -2.27
CA LEU A 25 -3.52 0.66 -1.60
C LEU A 25 -4.49 1.41 -2.51
N HIS A 26 -4.09 1.80 -3.73
CA HIS A 26 -4.83 2.73 -4.60
C HIS A 26 -6.32 2.46 -4.68
N ASP A 27 -6.74 1.33 -5.26
CA ASP A 27 -8.15 1.02 -5.49
C ASP A 27 -8.96 0.87 -4.20
N ALA A 28 -8.32 0.37 -3.14
CA ALA A 28 -8.96 0.27 -1.83
C ALA A 28 -9.16 1.64 -1.19
N LEU A 29 -8.17 2.54 -1.32
CA LEU A 29 -8.24 3.89 -0.78
C LEU A 29 -9.19 4.78 -1.57
N ASP A 30 -9.34 4.61 -2.88
CA ASP A 30 -10.36 5.31 -3.67
C ASP A 30 -11.78 4.92 -3.20
N ALA A 31 -12.01 3.64 -2.89
CA ALA A 31 -13.28 3.18 -2.35
C ALA A 31 -13.54 3.68 -0.91
N ILE A 32 -12.47 3.79 -0.12
CA ILE A 32 -12.48 4.37 1.24
C ILE A 32 -12.80 5.86 1.18
N GLU A 33 -12.14 6.62 0.31
CA GLU A 33 -12.37 8.04 0.05
C GLU A 33 -13.84 8.27 -0.29
N ALA A 34 -14.32 7.61 -1.36
CA ALA A 34 -15.70 7.75 -1.80
C ALA A 34 -16.69 7.42 -0.69
N ARG A 35 -16.36 6.48 0.21
CA ARG A 35 -17.23 6.14 1.35
C ARG A 35 -17.19 7.19 2.45
N TYR A 36 -15.99 7.64 2.84
CA TYR A 36 -15.79 8.53 3.97
C TYR A 36 -16.27 9.95 3.69
N GLU A 37 -16.08 10.46 2.48
CA GLU A 37 -16.59 11.79 2.09
C GLU A 37 -18.12 11.89 2.10
N ARG A 38 -18.83 10.75 2.07
CA ARG A 38 -20.30 10.73 2.30
C ARG A 38 -20.68 10.75 3.78
N LEU A 39 -19.74 10.44 4.66
CA LEU A 39 -19.93 10.44 6.12
C LEU A 39 -19.48 11.76 6.75
N ALA A 40 -18.42 12.34 6.22
CA ALA A 40 -17.81 13.56 6.70
C ALA A 40 -17.65 14.55 5.54
N ASP A 41 -17.96 15.81 5.78
CA ASP A 41 -17.83 16.88 4.79
C ASP A 41 -16.37 17.32 4.66
N VAL A 42 -15.55 16.47 4.04
CA VAL A 42 -14.10 16.64 3.84
C VAL A 42 -13.70 16.21 2.42
N ASP A 43 -12.54 16.68 1.96
CA ASP A 43 -11.87 16.20 0.75
C ASP A 43 -10.68 15.32 1.16
N ILE A 44 -10.62 14.07 0.72
CA ILE A 44 -9.42 13.23 0.88
C ILE A 44 -8.56 13.37 -0.37
N MET A 45 -7.29 13.72 -0.19
CA MET A 45 -6.36 14.01 -1.27
C MET A 45 -5.21 12.99 -1.23
N PRO A 46 -5.39 11.79 -1.82
CA PRO A 46 -4.36 10.76 -1.82
C PRO A 46 -3.27 11.05 -2.85
N VAL A 47 -2.03 10.72 -2.49
CA VAL A 47 -0.88 10.63 -3.40
C VAL A 47 -0.30 9.23 -3.28
N TYR A 48 -0.21 8.54 -4.41
CA TYR A 48 0.27 7.17 -4.50
C TYR A 48 1.66 7.11 -5.12
N ALA A 49 2.55 6.33 -4.49
CA ALA A 49 3.84 5.90 -5.03
C ALA A 49 4.36 4.74 -4.17
N SER A 50 5.60 4.27 -4.41
CA SER A 50 6.23 3.37 -3.43
C SER A 50 6.38 4.07 -2.08
N SER A 51 6.20 3.32 -0.99
CA SER A 51 6.37 3.81 0.38
C SER A 51 7.72 4.50 0.58
N SER A 52 8.77 3.97 -0.05
CA SER A 52 10.11 4.59 -0.05
C SER A 52 10.17 5.98 -0.66
N THR A 53 9.46 6.21 -1.76
CA THR A 53 9.40 7.51 -2.43
C THR A 53 8.61 8.49 -1.57
N LEU A 54 7.46 8.06 -1.04
CA LEU A 54 6.60 8.88 -0.19
C LEU A 54 7.30 9.27 1.12
N ALA A 55 7.92 8.32 1.82
CA ALA A 55 8.69 8.62 3.03
C ALA A 55 9.78 9.66 2.77
N ARG A 56 10.54 9.53 1.65
CA ARG A 56 11.55 10.52 1.26
C ARG A 56 10.93 11.88 0.93
N GLN A 57 9.78 11.92 0.26
CA GLN A 57 9.06 13.17 0.00
C GLN A 57 8.64 13.86 1.31
N LEU A 58 8.08 13.12 2.27
CA LEU A 58 7.71 13.65 3.60
C LEU A 58 8.93 14.20 4.35
N ALA A 59 10.04 13.45 4.36
CA ALA A 59 11.30 13.88 4.95
C ALA A 59 11.84 15.17 4.30
N ASN A 60 11.59 15.35 3.01
CA ASN A 60 11.94 16.55 2.24
C ASN A 60 10.88 17.67 2.30
N GLY A 61 9.85 17.53 3.12
CA GLY A 61 8.87 18.58 3.40
C GLY A 61 7.63 18.59 2.51
N ALA A 62 7.37 17.51 1.76
CA ALA A 62 6.08 17.36 1.10
C ALA A 62 4.94 17.32 2.15
N PRO A 63 3.84 18.05 1.94
CA PRO A 63 2.81 18.20 2.97
C PRO A 63 1.86 17.00 2.95
N ALA A 64 1.79 16.25 4.05
CA ALA A 64 0.75 15.25 4.28
C ALA A 64 0.35 15.23 5.77
N GLN A 65 -0.82 14.69 6.05
CA GLN A 65 -1.32 14.49 7.41
C GLN A 65 -1.36 13.01 7.77
N LEU A 66 -1.51 12.11 6.79
CA LEU A 66 -1.45 10.66 6.99
C LEU A 66 -0.43 10.04 6.04
N TYR A 67 0.26 9.02 6.54
CA TYR A 67 1.13 8.16 5.76
C TYR A 67 0.76 6.69 5.98
N LEU A 68 0.54 5.96 4.89
CA LEU A 68 0.28 4.53 4.88
C LEU A 68 1.41 3.83 4.10
N SER A 69 2.31 3.18 4.83
CA SER A 69 3.43 2.44 4.25
C SER A 69 3.02 1.00 3.94
N ALA A 70 3.69 0.33 3.00
CA ALA A 70 3.54 -1.10 2.75
C ALA A 70 4.57 -1.96 3.51
N ASN A 71 5.35 -1.34 4.39
CA ASN A 71 6.17 -2.02 5.40
C ASN A 71 6.45 -1.10 6.60
N GLU A 72 6.84 -1.71 7.72
CA GLU A 72 7.26 -1.00 8.93
C GLU A 72 8.55 -0.22 8.73
N ARG A 73 9.50 -0.76 7.97
CA ARG A 73 10.82 -0.17 7.75
C ARG A 73 10.78 1.28 7.27
N TRP A 74 9.89 1.64 6.34
CA TRP A 74 9.78 3.03 5.86
C TRP A 74 9.03 3.95 6.83
N MET A 75 8.16 3.40 7.67
CA MET A 75 7.56 4.15 8.78
C MET A 75 8.62 4.44 9.86
N ASP A 76 9.41 3.44 10.24
CA ASP A 76 10.54 3.58 11.18
C ASP A 76 11.56 4.60 10.68
N TRP A 77 11.94 4.51 9.41
CA TRP A 77 12.90 5.43 8.82
C TRP A 77 12.37 6.87 8.83
N LEU A 78 11.08 7.06 8.52
CA LEU A 78 10.45 8.38 8.51
C LEU A 78 10.39 9.00 9.90
N GLU A 79 10.08 8.20 10.93
CA GLU A 79 10.04 8.63 12.33
C GLU A 79 11.41 9.10 12.84
N GLN A 80 12.50 8.59 12.28
CA GLN A 80 13.87 9.02 12.59
C GLN A 80 14.28 10.34 11.90
N GLN A 81 13.47 10.88 11.00
CA GLN A 81 13.82 12.08 10.25
C GLN A 81 13.61 13.35 11.09
N ALA A 82 14.56 14.28 10.99
CA ALA A 82 14.52 15.53 11.74
C ALA A 82 13.27 16.35 11.40
N GLY A 83 12.54 16.75 12.44
CA GLY A 83 11.35 17.60 12.32
C GLY A 83 10.09 16.87 11.89
N ILE A 84 10.12 15.53 11.75
CA ILE A 84 8.92 14.70 11.57
C ILE A 84 8.45 14.21 12.93
N VAL A 85 7.15 14.30 13.17
CA VAL A 85 6.48 13.71 14.34
C VAL A 85 5.44 12.73 13.81
N VAL A 86 5.57 11.47 14.23
CA VAL A 86 4.68 10.36 13.90
C VAL A 86 3.82 10.06 15.12
N THR A 87 2.50 10.08 14.96
CA THR A 87 1.56 9.75 16.05
C THR A 87 0.48 8.79 15.55
N GLY A 88 -0.15 8.08 16.49
CA GLY A 88 -1.24 7.15 16.15
C GLY A 88 -0.81 5.99 15.26
N ARG A 89 0.50 5.70 15.17
CA ARG A 89 1.03 4.60 14.36
C ARG A 89 0.45 3.27 14.84
N HIS A 90 -0.09 2.50 13.90
CA HIS A 90 -0.47 1.12 14.12
C HIS A 90 -0.46 0.37 12.79
N ASP A 91 -0.23 -0.95 12.85
CA ASP A 91 -0.39 -1.83 11.70
C ASP A 91 -1.88 -1.96 11.37
N LEU A 92 -2.27 -1.50 10.19
CA LEU A 92 -3.66 -1.45 9.77
C LEU A 92 -4.05 -2.70 8.98
N LEU A 93 -3.20 -3.10 8.02
CA LEU A 93 -3.49 -4.16 7.06
C LEU A 93 -2.34 -5.16 6.94
N GLY A 94 -2.68 -6.38 6.54
CA GLY A 94 -1.74 -7.40 6.10
C GLY A 94 -1.96 -7.76 4.63
N ASN A 95 -0.95 -8.39 4.01
CA ASN A 95 -1.01 -8.84 2.62
C ASN A 95 -0.10 -10.06 2.39
N ARG A 96 -0.12 -10.62 1.18
CA ARG A 96 0.71 -11.75 0.73
C ARG A 96 1.43 -11.38 -0.56
N LEU A 97 2.58 -12.01 -0.82
CA LEU A 97 3.24 -11.93 -2.13
C LEU A 97 2.69 -12.99 -3.09
N ALA A 98 2.46 -12.59 -4.33
CA ALA A 98 1.97 -13.45 -5.42
C ALA A 98 2.96 -13.45 -6.59
N LEU A 99 3.15 -14.62 -7.19
CA LEU A 99 3.75 -14.73 -8.52
C LEU A 99 2.64 -14.63 -9.57
N VAL A 100 2.78 -13.72 -10.53
CA VAL A 100 1.79 -13.47 -11.59
C VAL A 100 2.40 -13.64 -12.97
N ALA A 101 1.54 -13.94 -13.95
CA ALA A 101 1.87 -13.97 -15.37
C ALA A 101 0.81 -13.25 -16.21
N PRO A 102 1.14 -12.79 -17.43
CA PRO A 102 0.17 -12.20 -18.35
C PRO A 102 -0.94 -13.21 -18.69
N GLY A 103 -2.18 -12.75 -18.77
CA GLY A 103 -3.31 -13.58 -19.16
C GLY A 103 -4.59 -13.20 -18.42
N PRO A 104 -5.75 -13.66 -18.90
CA PRO A 104 -7.02 -13.37 -18.24
C PRO A 104 -6.99 -13.90 -16.81
N SER A 105 -7.39 -13.05 -15.86
CA SER A 105 -7.53 -13.46 -14.47
C SER A 105 -8.53 -14.62 -14.37
N GLN A 106 -8.10 -15.72 -13.74
CA GLN A 106 -8.94 -16.90 -13.48
C GLN A 106 -9.51 -16.91 -12.05
N LEU A 107 -9.29 -15.85 -11.28
CA LEU A 107 -9.61 -15.83 -9.86
C LEU A 107 -11.12 -15.65 -9.62
N ASP A 108 -11.76 -16.73 -9.16
CA ASP A 108 -12.81 -16.60 -8.14
C ASP A 108 -12.16 -16.00 -6.88
N ALA A 109 -12.86 -15.07 -6.22
CA ALA A 109 -12.37 -14.11 -5.22
C ALA A 109 -11.75 -14.67 -3.90
N SER A 110 -11.26 -15.90 -3.89
CA SER A 110 -10.63 -16.58 -2.76
C SER A 110 -9.11 -16.65 -2.93
N VAL A 111 -8.44 -15.50 -2.83
CA VAL A 111 -6.96 -15.35 -2.80
C VAL A 111 -6.30 -16.26 -1.74
N SER A 112 -7.05 -16.70 -0.73
CA SER A 112 -6.62 -17.50 0.42
C SER A 112 -6.28 -18.98 0.16
N ASN A 113 -6.59 -19.55 -1.01
CA ASN A 113 -6.40 -20.99 -1.27
C ASN A 113 -5.36 -21.31 -2.36
N ALA A 114 -4.58 -20.33 -2.79
CA ALA A 114 -3.55 -20.56 -3.78
C ALA A 114 -2.35 -21.33 -3.18
N GLU A 115 -1.85 -22.31 -3.93
CA GLU A 115 -0.68 -23.08 -3.53
C GLU A 115 0.58 -22.20 -3.49
N ASP A 116 1.50 -22.56 -2.60
CA ASP A 116 2.80 -21.91 -2.51
C ASP A 116 3.66 -22.27 -3.72
N VAL A 117 4.28 -21.26 -4.31
CA VAL A 117 5.21 -21.36 -5.43
C VAL A 117 6.63 -21.19 -4.91
N THR A 118 7.45 -22.21 -5.18
CA THR A 118 8.84 -22.30 -4.70
C THR A 118 9.85 -22.45 -5.83
N ASP A 119 9.41 -22.42 -7.09
CA ASP A 119 10.18 -22.72 -8.31
C ASP A 119 10.25 -21.53 -9.29
N VAL A 120 10.27 -20.29 -8.78
CA VAL A 120 10.25 -19.04 -9.57
C VAL A 120 11.32 -19.00 -10.66
N ALA A 121 12.55 -19.45 -10.37
CA ALA A 121 13.68 -19.44 -11.30
C ALA A 121 13.50 -20.43 -12.45
N GLU A 122 12.96 -21.62 -12.16
CA GLU A 122 12.63 -22.61 -13.19
C GLU A 122 11.53 -22.09 -14.10
N ARG A 123 10.46 -21.53 -13.51
CA ARG A 123 9.36 -20.91 -14.25
C ARG A 123 9.86 -19.78 -15.15
N LEU A 124 10.69 -18.87 -14.63
CA LEU A 124 11.25 -17.80 -15.46
C LEU A 124 12.13 -18.35 -16.58
N ALA A 125 12.97 -19.35 -16.32
CA ALA A 125 13.78 -19.98 -17.35
C ALA A 125 12.92 -20.62 -18.47
N ALA A 126 11.78 -21.21 -18.12
CA ALA A 126 10.84 -21.78 -19.08
C ALA A 126 10.19 -20.72 -20.00
N THR A 127 10.18 -19.44 -19.61
CA THR A 127 9.69 -18.34 -20.47
C THR A 127 10.72 -17.86 -21.49
N GLY A 128 11.99 -18.26 -21.37
CA GLY A 128 13.08 -17.89 -22.26
C GLY A 128 14.36 -17.47 -21.54
N SER A 129 15.47 -17.42 -22.27
CA SER A 129 16.81 -17.15 -21.71
C SER A 129 17.06 -15.67 -21.36
N ASN A 130 16.39 -14.74 -22.04
CA ASN A 130 16.59 -13.30 -21.89
C ASN A 130 15.42 -12.58 -21.21
N THR A 131 14.48 -13.34 -20.64
CA THR A 131 13.32 -12.76 -19.96
C THR A 131 13.69 -12.26 -18.57
N ARG A 132 12.93 -11.27 -18.10
CA ARG A 132 13.10 -10.63 -16.80
C ARG A 132 11.88 -10.85 -15.91
N LEU A 133 12.13 -10.95 -14.61
CA LEU A 133 11.10 -10.99 -13.58
C LEU A 133 10.77 -9.56 -13.14
N ALA A 134 9.53 -9.11 -13.35
CA ALA A 134 9.07 -7.81 -12.87
C ALA A 134 8.94 -7.79 -11.35
N VAL A 135 9.57 -6.82 -10.70
CA VAL A 135 9.52 -6.61 -9.25
C VAL A 135 9.57 -5.12 -8.96
N GLY A 136 9.03 -4.68 -7.82
CA GLY A 136 9.44 -3.38 -7.28
C GLY A 136 10.95 -3.37 -7.03
N ASP A 137 11.61 -2.22 -7.10
CA ASP A 137 13.07 -2.14 -6.86
C ASP A 137 13.45 -2.77 -5.50
N PRO A 138 14.26 -3.84 -5.49
CA PRO A 138 14.59 -4.58 -4.27
C PRO A 138 15.36 -3.78 -3.20
N ASP A 139 15.99 -2.67 -3.58
CA ASP A 139 16.80 -1.89 -2.65
C ASP A 139 15.93 -0.99 -1.76
N HIS A 140 14.74 -0.61 -2.22
CA HIS A 140 13.91 0.35 -1.50
C HIS A 140 12.39 0.14 -1.59
N VAL A 141 11.84 -0.42 -2.66
CA VAL A 141 10.39 -0.62 -2.76
C VAL A 141 9.95 -1.79 -1.86
N PRO A 142 8.96 -1.64 -0.97
CA PRO A 142 8.52 -2.73 -0.08
C PRO A 142 8.26 -4.06 -0.79
N ALA A 143 7.48 -4.07 -1.88
CA ALA A 143 7.23 -5.30 -2.65
C ALA A 143 8.52 -5.91 -3.21
N GLY A 144 9.49 -5.09 -3.61
CA GLY A 144 10.81 -5.53 -4.05
C GLY A 144 11.66 -6.12 -2.92
N ILE A 145 11.63 -5.48 -1.75
CA ILE A 145 12.31 -5.96 -0.54
C ILE A 145 11.77 -7.32 -0.15
N TYR A 146 10.44 -7.47 -0.06
CA TYR A 146 9.81 -8.75 0.25
C TYR A 146 10.11 -9.80 -0.83
N ALA A 147 10.05 -9.43 -2.12
CA ALA A 147 10.40 -10.33 -3.21
C ALA A 147 11.84 -10.83 -3.09
N ARG A 148 12.79 -9.94 -2.76
CA ARG A 148 14.18 -10.32 -2.50
C ARG A 148 14.29 -11.27 -1.31
N GLN A 149 13.64 -10.97 -0.19
CA GLN A 149 13.64 -11.85 0.98
C GLN A 149 13.14 -13.24 0.61
N SER A 150 12.01 -13.33 -0.09
CA SER A 150 11.47 -14.60 -0.59
C SER A 150 12.44 -15.36 -1.46
N LEU A 151 13.04 -14.68 -2.44
CA LEU A 151 13.98 -15.31 -3.36
C LEU A 151 15.29 -15.71 -2.66
N GLU A 152 15.73 -14.99 -1.63
CA GLU A 152 16.88 -15.37 -0.78
C GLU A 152 16.55 -16.61 0.05
N ALA A 153 15.40 -16.63 0.73
CA ALA A 153 14.93 -17.77 1.52
C ALA A 153 14.75 -19.04 0.68
N LEU A 154 14.29 -18.89 -0.56
CA LEU A 154 14.15 -19.98 -1.53
C LEU A 154 15.45 -20.34 -2.26
N GLY A 155 16.58 -19.69 -1.95
CA GLY A 155 17.88 -19.96 -2.57
C GLY A 155 17.99 -19.54 -4.05
N GLN A 156 17.06 -18.73 -4.56
CA GLN A 156 16.95 -18.35 -5.98
C GLN A 156 17.45 -16.95 -6.30
N TRP A 157 17.73 -16.13 -5.28
CA TRP A 157 18.15 -14.74 -5.46
C TRP A 157 19.40 -14.60 -6.34
N GLN A 158 20.44 -15.41 -6.13
CA GLN A 158 21.68 -15.30 -6.90
C GLN A 158 21.46 -15.56 -8.40
N THR A 159 20.53 -16.46 -8.74
CA THR A 159 20.15 -16.78 -10.11
C THR A 159 19.31 -15.67 -10.74
N LEU A 160 18.43 -15.04 -9.96
CA LEU A 160 17.42 -14.12 -10.47
C LEU A 160 17.83 -12.64 -10.42
N ARG A 161 18.76 -12.24 -9.55
CA ARG A 161 19.10 -10.82 -9.30
C ARG A 161 19.59 -10.07 -10.55
N SER A 162 20.22 -10.74 -11.50
CA SER A 162 20.65 -10.15 -12.78
C SER A 162 19.55 -10.12 -13.85
N ARG A 163 18.41 -10.77 -13.59
CA ARG A 163 17.25 -10.92 -14.47
C ARG A 163 16.02 -10.19 -13.94
N LEU A 164 16.20 -9.17 -13.11
CA LEU A 164 15.08 -8.36 -12.63
C LEU A 164 14.73 -7.26 -13.64
N ALA A 165 13.45 -6.97 -13.76
CA ALA A 165 12.92 -5.72 -14.28
C ALA A 165 12.41 -4.93 -13.06
N SER A 166 13.33 -4.19 -12.42
CA SER A 166 13.04 -3.37 -11.25
C SER A 166 12.18 -2.17 -11.64
N ALA A 167 11.07 -1.99 -10.94
CA ALA A 167 10.13 -0.90 -11.15
C ALA A 167 10.10 0.07 -9.95
N GLU A 168 9.62 1.29 -10.18
CA GLU A 168 9.59 2.36 -9.16
C GLU A 168 8.60 2.09 -8.01
N ASP A 169 7.59 1.27 -8.26
CA ASP A 169 6.67 0.70 -7.29
C ASP A 169 6.07 -0.63 -7.79
N VAL A 170 5.21 -1.24 -6.97
CA VAL A 170 4.60 -2.53 -7.28
C VAL A 170 3.55 -2.46 -8.39
N ARG A 171 2.88 -1.31 -8.61
CA ARG A 171 1.91 -1.13 -9.69
C ARG A 171 2.61 -0.97 -11.03
N ALA A 172 3.75 -0.30 -11.06
CA ALA A 172 4.63 -0.29 -12.22
C ALA A 172 5.16 -1.69 -12.55
N ALA A 173 5.52 -2.50 -11.54
CA ALA A 173 5.89 -3.91 -11.76
C ALA A 173 4.73 -4.75 -12.31
N LEU A 174 3.51 -4.58 -11.76
CA LEU A 174 2.30 -5.21 -12.28
C LEU A 174 2.06 -4.83 -13.74
N ALA A 175 2.18 -3.55 -14.09
CA ALA A 175 1.96 -3.06 -15.45
C ALA A 175 2.89 -3.71 -16.47
N LEU A 176 4.17 -3.97 -16.12
CA LEU A 176 5.09 -4.72 -16.99
C LEU A 176 4.56 -6.11 -17.32
N VAL A 177 3.91 -6.79 -16.37
CA VAL A 177 3.31 -8.10 -16.59
C VAL A 177 2.01 -7.97 -17.38
N GLU A 178 1.17 -6.99 -17.07
CA GLU A 178 -0.08 -6.74 -17.80
C GLU A 178 0.14 -6.45 -19.29
N HIS A 179 1.23 -5.75 -19.63
CA HIS A 179 1.61 -5.45 -21.01
C HIS A 179 2.43 -6.58 -21.68
N GLY A 180 2.75 -7.65 -20.95
CA GLY A 180 3.57 -8.75 -21.45
C GLY A 180 5.04 -8.38 -21.68
N GLU A 181 5.50 -7.25 -21.14
CA GLU A 181 6.90 -6.82 -21.19
C GLU A 181 7.79 -7.67 -20.26
N ALA A 182 7.20 -8.20 -19.19
CA ALA A 182 7.77 -9.24 -18.35
C ALA A 182 6.83 -10.46 -18.30
N PRO A 183 7.32 -11.68 -18.57
CA PRO A 183 6.45 -12.86 -18.58
C PRO A 183 6.08 -13.36 -17.18
N LEU A 184 6.76 -12.87 -16.14
CA LEU A 184 6.46 -13.12 -14.74
C LEU A 184 6.69 -11.84 -13.92
N GLY A 185 5.95 -11.70 -12.83
CA GLY A 185 6.26 -10.68 -11.81
C GLY A 185 5.90 -11.14 -10.40
N ILE A 186 6.56 -10.53 -9.41
CA ILE A 186 6.21 -10.67 -7.99
C ILE A 186 5.56 -9.36 -7.54
N VAL A 187 4.30 -9.45 -7.15
CA VAL A 187 3.45 -8.33 -6.70
C VAL A 187 2.70 -8.73 -5.44
N TYR A 188 1.92 -7.83 -4.84
CA TYR A 188 1.02 -8.26 -3.76
C TYR A 188 -0.18 -9.02 -4.33
N ALA A 189 -0.73 -9.92 -3.53
CA ALA A 189 -1.91 -10.69 -3.93
C ALA A 189 -3.13 -9.79 -4.19
N THR A 190 -3.23 -8.66 -3.50
CA THR A 190 -4.24 -7.61 -3.76
C THR A 190 -4.07 -6.95 -5.13
N ASP A 191 -2.82 -6.74 -5.57
CA ASP A 191 -2.54 -6.15 -6.89
C ASP A 191 -2.94 -7.12 -8.00
N ALA A 192 -2.66 -8.41 -7.81
CA ALA A 192 -3.08 -9.48 -8.72
C ALA A 192 -4.61 -9.62 -8.77
N ALA A 193 -5.29 -9.53 -7.63
CA ALA A 193 -6.73 -9.75 -7.51
C ALA A 193 -7.58 -8.72 -8.27
N ILE A 194 -7.12 -7.47 -8.36
CA ILE A 194 -7.87 -6.42 -9.05
C ILE A 194 -7.62 -6.36 -10.56
N SER A 195 -6.54 -6.99 -11.04
CA SER A 195 -6.18 -6.93 -12.45
C SER A 195 -6.97 -7.97 -13.25
N HIS A 196 -7.44 -7.58 -14.42
CA HIS A 196 -8.05 -8.48 -15.39
C HIS A 196 -7.06 -8.99 -16.46
N ARG A 197 -5.82 -8.50 -16.43
CA ARG A 197 -4.79 -8.76 -17.44
C ARG A 197 -3.66 -9.66 -16.97
N VAL A 198 -3.64 -10.00 -15.68
CA VAL A 198 -2.77 -11.03 -15.14
C VAL A 198 -3.58 -12.13 -14.48
N HIS A 199 -2.97 -13.31 -14.36
CA HIS A 199 -3.45 -14.36 -13.47
C HIS A 199 -2.36 -14.66 -12.43
N GLN A 200 -2.80 -15.03 -11.24
CA GLN A 200 -1.94 -15.50 -10.18
C GLN A 200 -1.54 -16.97 -10.44
N ILE A 201 -0.24 -17.24 -10.49
CA ILE A 201 0.31 -18.59 -10.58
C ILE A 201 0.24 -19.26 -9.20
N GLY A 202 0.55 -18.49 -8.15
CA GLY A 202 0.46 -18.92 -6.76
C GLY A 202 1.06 -17.88 -5.82
N LEU A 203 1.12 -18.22 -4.54
CA LEU A 203 1.65 -17.33 -3.51
C LEU A 203 3.10 -17.68 -3.21
N LEU A 204 3.89 -16.70 -2.80
CA LEU A 204 5.19 -17.01 -2.18
C LEU A 204 4.90 -17.50 -0.74
N PRO A 205 5.69 -18.45 -0.20
CA PRO A 205 5.49 -18.93 1.16
C PRO A 205 5.55 -17.78 2.15
N ASP A 206 4.59 -17.71 3.08
CA ASP A 206 4.53 -16.62 4.07
C ASP A 206 5.80 -16.58 4.94
N SER A 207 6.41 -17.74 5.19
CA SER A 207 7.67 -17.88 5.93
C SER A 207 8.92 -17.47 5.13
N SER A 208 8.79 -17.05 3.87
CA SER A 208 9.91 -16.70 3.00
C SER A 208 10.30 -15.21 3.08
N HIS A 209 9.46 -14.38 3.69
CA HIS A 209 9.68 -12.96 3.85
C HIS A 209 9.19 -12.50 5.23
N ASP A 210 9.55 -11.28 5.65
CA ASP A 210 8.96 -10.70 6.86
C ASP A 210 7.45 -10.49 6.66
N PRO A 211 6.63 -10.48 7.73
CA PRO A 211 5.20 -10.17 7.60
C PRO A 211 4.96 -8.86 6.84
N ILE A 212 4.01 -8.88 5.91
CA ILE A 212 3.69 -7.72 5.09
C ILE A 212 2.62 -6.92 5.81
N HIS A 213 3.06 -5.97 6.64
CA HIS A 213 2.16 -5.06 7.35
C HIS A 213 2.16 -3.67 6.74
N TYR A 214 0.97 -3.05 6.73
CA TYR A 214 0.76 -1.69 6.29
C TYR A 214 0.51 -0.78 7.48
N PRO A 215 1.55 -0.17 8.08
CA PRO A 215 1.34 0.79 9.15
C PRO A 215 0.73 2.07 8.61
N ALA A 216 -0.30 2.56 9.30
CA ALA A 216 -0.89 3.88 9.11
C ALA A 216 -0.47 4.77 10.28
N ALA A 217 -0.11 6.02 10.00
CA ALA A 217 0.20 7.00 11.03
C ALA A 217 -0.17 8.41 10.62
N LEU A 218 -0.45 9.24 11.62
CA LEU A 218 -0.55 10.68 11.46
C LEU A 218 0.86 11.27 11.43
N ILE A 219 1.07 12.21 10.51
CA ILE A 219 2.36 12.86 10.27
C ILE A 219 2.20 14.36 10.49
N SER A 220 3.11 14.94 11.26
CA SER A 220 3.23 16.38 11.46
C SER A 220 4.67 16.83 11.27
N ARG A 221 4.84 18.09 10.85
CA ARG A 221 6.15 18.71 10.65
C ARG A 221 6.14 20.15 11.14
N GLY A 222 7.23 20.57 11.79
CA GLY A 222 7.44 21.99 12.13
C GLY A 222 6.46 22.57 13.15
N GLY A 223 5.75 21.73 13.91
CA GLY A 223 4.75 22.17 14.89
C GLY A 223 3.31 22.22 14.37
N ASP A 224 3.09 21.95 13.08
CA ASP A 224 1.75 21.83 12.51
C ASP A 224 1.13 20.50 12.92
N ALA A 225 0.22 20.53 13.91
CA ALA A 225 -0.52 19.35 14.31
C ALA A 225 -1.43 18.85 13.16
N PRO A 226 -1.67 17.53 13.05
CA PRO A 226 -2.69 17.02 12.15
C PRO A 226 -4.06 17.67 12.47
N SER A 227 -4.89 17.90 11.45
CA SER A 227 -6.23 18.42 11.67
C SER A 227 -7.09 17.39 12.41
N THR A 228 -8.11 17.86 13.14
CA THR A 228 -9.11 17.00 13.78
C THR A 228 -9.81 16.06 12.79
N GLN A 229 -9.95 16.49 11.53
CA GLN A 229 -10.50 15.72 10.43
C GLN A 229 -9.57 14.58 10.03
N ALA A 230 -8.26 14.84 9.96
CA ALA A 230 -7.24 13.81 9.70
C ALA A 230 -7.20 12.76 10.83
N GLU A 231 -7.28 13.20 12.10
CA GLU A 231 -7.37 12.29 13.25
C GLU A 231 -8.63 11.42 13.18
N ALA A 232 -9.78 12.00 12.87
CA ALA A 232 -11.04 11.27 12.71
C ALA A 232 -10.99 10.28 11.54
N PHE A 233 -10.35 10.64 10.43
CA PHE A 233 -10.17 9.75 9.30
C PHE A 233 -9.22 8.59 9.63
N ALA A 234 -8.07 8.87 10.25
CA ALA A 234 -7.14 7.86 10.72
C ALA A 234 -7.81 6.85 11.67
N ALA A 235 -8.63 7.32 12.62
CA ALA A 235 -9.38 6.44 13.52
C ALA A 235 -10.45 5.61 12.77
N TRP A 236 -11.13 6.20 11.79
CA TRP A 236 -12.14 5.51 11.01
C TRP A 236 -11.57 4.42 10.10
N LEU A 237 -10.34 4.56 9.61
CA LEU A 237 -9.66 3.52 8.82
C LEU A 237 -9.59 2.18 9.57
N SER A 238 -9.53 2.19 10.90
CA SER A 238 -9.54 0.99 11.76
C SER A 238 -10.94 0.47 12.09
N SER A 239 -12.00 1.08 11.56
CA SER A 239 -13.39 0.66 11.81
C SER A 239 -13.77 -0.62 11.06
N ASN A 240 -14.81 -1.32 11.54
CA ASN A 240 -15.37 -2.48 10.84
C ASN A 240 -15.83 -2.15 9.42
N GLU A 241 -16.33 -0.93 9.19
CA GLU A 241 -16.79 -0.50 7.88
C GLU A 241 -15.63 -0.34 6.89
N ALA A 242 -14.57 0.38 7.29
CA ALA A 242 -13.35 0.51 6.50
C ALA A 242 -12.69 -0.86 6.28
N GLY A 243 -12.61 -1.68 7.33
CA GLY A 243 -12.10 -3.05 7.26
C GLY A 243 -12.84 -3.90 6.23
N ALA A 244 -14.17 -3.83 6.18
CA ALA A 244 -14.96 -4.53 5.18
C ALA A 244 -14.70 -4.04 3.75
N ILE A 245 -14.28 -2.78 3.55
CA ILE A 245 -13.82 -2.28 2.25
C ILE A 245 -12.48 -2.93 1.91
N PHE A 246 -11.49 -2.86 2.80
CA PHE A 246 -10.17 -3.46 2.59
C PHE A 246 -10.24 -4.97 2.29
N HIS A 247 -11.08 -5.71 3.02
CA HIS A 247 -11.32 -7.15 2.78
C HIS A 247 -11.81 -7.45 1.37
N ARG A 248 -12.67 -6.59 0.78
CA ARG A 248 -13.15 -6.78 -0.61
C ARG A 248 -12.03 -6.65 -1.64
N PHE A 249 -10.97 -5.91 -1.31
CA PHE A 249 -9.77 -5.78 -2.13
C PHE A 249 -8.70 -6.82 -1.81
N GLY A 250 -8.95 -7.73 -0.86
CA GLY A 250 -8.08 -8.85 -0.51
C GLY A 250 -7.06 -8.57 0.59
N PHE A 251 -7.09 -7.40 1.23
CA PHE A 251 -6.26 -7.12 2.40
C PHE A 251 -6.81 -7.84 3.63
N SER A 252 -5.93 -8.33 4.51
CA SER A 252 -6.35 -8.71 5.86
C SER A 252 -6.35 -7.47 6.76
N THR A 253 -7.33 -7.36 7.65
CA THR A 253 -7.34 -6.30 8.69
C THR A 253 -6.61 -6.80 9.93
N LEU A 254 -5.67 -6.03 10.43
CA LEU A 254 -4.95 -6.34 11.66
C LEU A 254 -5.70 -5.69 12.83
N ALA A 255 -5.93 -6.45 13.90
CA ALA A 255 -6.68 -5.95 15.04
C ALA A 255 -5.93 -4.77 15.68
N HIS A 256 -6.54 -3.59 15.66
CA HIS A 256 -6.09 -2.50 16.52
C HIS A 256 -6.35 -2.94 17.97
N GLN A 257 -5.29 -3.24 18.73
CA GLN A 257 -5.43 -3.36 20.18
C GLN A 257 -5.68 -1.96 20.75
N ALA A 258 -6.93 -1.49 20.64
CA ALA A 258 -7.40 -0.46 21.53
C ALA A 258 -7.33 -1.05 22.94
N SER A 259 -6.40 -0.56 23.76
CA SER A 259 -6.40 -0.84 25.19
C SER A 259 -7.77 -0.44 25.72
N ALA A 260 -8.63 -1.43 25.95
CA ALA A 260 -9.83 -1.25 26.72
C ALA A 260 -9.37 -0.94 28.15
N ALA A 261 -9.29 0.33 28.49
CA ALA A 261 -9.36 0.75 29.88
C ALA A 261 -10.71 0.23 30.40
N GLN A 262 -10.67 -0.92 31.09
CA GLN A 262 -11.76 -1.32 31.95
C GLN A 262 -12.01 -0.18 32.94
N PRO A 263 -13.23 0.36 33.06
CA PRO A 263 -13.53 1.20 34.20
C PRO A 263 -13.36 0.31 35.44
N ASP A 264 -12.51 0.75 36.36
CA ASP A 264 -12.41 0.16 37.69
C ASP A 264 -13.83 -0.03 38.24
N ALA A 265 -14.19 -1.27 38.52
CA ALA A 265 -15.42 -1.58 39.22
C ALA A 265 -15.23 -1.19 40.69
N ASP A 266 -16.14 -0.33 41.17
CA ASP A 266 -16.33 0.08 42.57
C ASP A 266 -16.34 -1.12 43.54
#